data_AF-A0A2V5PIK2-F1
#
_entry.id   AF-A0A2V5PIK2-F1
#
_cell.length_a   1.000
_cell.length_b   1.000
_cell.length_c   1.000
_cell.angle_alpha   90.00
_cell.angle_beta   90.00
_cell.angle_gamma   90.00
#
_symmetry.space_group_name_H-M   'P 1'
#
loop_
_entity.id
_entity.type
_entity.pdbx_description
1 polymer ?
#
loop_
_entity_poly.entity_id
_entity_poly.type
_entity_poly.pdbx_seq_one_letter_code
_entity_poly.pdbx_strand_id
1 'polypeptide(L)' 'SPPKFAASIWLEKLRRRQILVRWFNHPSVRGYLRITIGTPEQTRELVDASRAILREPARRLHVS' A
#
# COMPACT_ATOMS: atom_id res chain seq x y z
N SER A 1 -7.80 -1.57 -7.49
CA SER A 1 -6.64 -0.65 -7.43
C SER A 1 -6.69 0.12 -6.12
N PRO A 2 -5.58 0.30 -5.39
CA PRO A 2 -5.59 1.12 -4.18
C PRO A 2 -5.84 2.60 -4.54
N PRO A 3 -6.58 3.35 -3.70
CA PRO A 3 -6.97 4.72 -3.99
C PRO A 3 -5.82 5.73 -3.80
N LYS A 4 -5.98 6.94 -4.34
CA LYS A 4 -5.13 8.14 -4.12
C LYS A 4 -3.69 8.09 -4.66
N PHE A 5 -3.02 6.95 -4.56
CA PHE A 5 -1.64 6.75 -5.00
C PHE A 5 -1.53 5.49 -5.86
N ALA A 6 -0.51 5.43 -6.72
CA ALA A 6 -0.20 4.21 -7.47
C ALA A 6 0.14 3.03 -6.53
N ALA A 7 -0.06 1.80 -7.00
CA ALA A 7 0.21 0.59 -6.21
C ALA A 7 1.67 0.49 -5.75
N SER A 8 2.63 0.96 -6.54
CA SER A 8 4.05 1.06 -6.17
C SER A 8 4.29 1.99 -4.97
N ILE A 9 3.57 3.11 -4.89
CA ILE A 9 3.65 4.03 -3.75
C ILE A 9 3.02 3.42 -2.50
N TRP A 10 1.90 2.70 -2.66
CA TRP A 10 1.30 1.95 -1.55
C TRP A 10 2.22 0.84 -1.04
N LEU A 11 2.93 0.13 -1.93
CA LEU A 11 3.95 -0.86 -1.57
C LEU A 11 4.99 -0.27 -0.62
N GLU A 12 5.57 0.88 -0.97
CA GLU A 12 6.57 1.56 -0.13
C GLU A 12 5.98 1.99 1.21
N LYS A 13 4.80 2.64 1.20
CA LYS A 13 4.16 3.15 2.41
C LYS A 13 3.76 2.06 3.39
N LEU A 14 3.32 0.90 2.91
CA LEU A 14 2.99 -0.27 3.73
C LEU A 14 4.25 -0.96 4.28
N ARG A 15 5.30 -1.12 3.46
CA ARG A 15 6.58 -1.70 3.92
C ARG A 15 7.25 -0.87 5.01
N ARG A 16 7.19 0.47 4.92
CA ARG A 16 7.68 1.36 5.99
C ARG A 16 6.95 1.17 7.32
N ARG A 17 5.72 0.64 7.28
CA ARG A 17 4.89 0.30 8.44
C ARG A 17 4.99 -1.18 8.84
N GLN A 18 6.00 -1.90 8.32
CA GLN A 18 6.22 -3.32 8.59
C GLN A 18 5.06 -4.24 8.16
N ILE A 19 4.18 -3.78 7.27
CA ILE A 19 3.12 -4.61 6.71
C ILE A 19 3.68 -5.42 5.55
N LEU A 20 3.57 -6.75 5.63
CA LEU A 20 4.01 -7.65 4.57
C LEU A 20 3.07 -7.52 3.36
N VAL A 21 3.64 -7.11 2.22
CA VAL A 21 2.92 -6.89 0.97
C VAL A 21 3.79 -7.25 -0.22
N ARG A 22 3.16 -7.75 -1.29
CA ARG A 22 3.82 -8.02 -2.57
C ARG A 22 3.16 -7.23 -3.70
N TRP A 23 3.98 -6.77 -4.64
CA TRP A 23 3.56 -6.10 -5.86
C TRP A 23 4.17 -6.81 -7.06
N PHE A 24 3.43 -6.90 -8.17
CA PHE A 24 3.89 -7.50 -9.41
C PHE A 24 3.89 -6.45 -10.52
N ASN A 25 5.05 -6.20 -11.12
CA ASN A 25 5.17 -5.30 -12.25
C ASN A 25 4.80 -6.02 -13.57
N HIS A 26 3.59 -6.57 -13.62
CA HIS A 26 3.02 -7.20 -14.82
C HIS A 26 1.85 -6.34 -15.33
N PRO A 27 1.71 -6.08 -16.64
CA PRO A 27 0.73 -5.14 -17.17
C PRO A 27 -0.69 -5.34 -16.64
N SER A 28 -1.18 -6.57 -16.56
CA SER A 28 -2.55 -6.89 -16.12
C SER A 28 -2.82 -6.68 -14.63
N VAL A 29 -1.78 -6.61 -13.79
CA VAL A 29 -1.93 -6.57 -12.32
C VAL A 29 -1.11 -5.46 -11.63
N ARG A 30 -0.35 -4.67 -12.38
CA ARG A 30 0.49 -3.57 -11.84
C ARG A 30 -0.28 -2.53 -11.03
N GLY A 31 -1.60 -2.46 -11.18
CA GLY A 31 -2.49 -1.60 -10.38
C GLY A 31 -2.94 -2.20 -9.05
N TYR A 32 -2.43 -3.36 -8.62
CA TYR A 32 -2.92 -4.08 -7.43
C TYR A 32 -1.78 -4.55 -6.53
N LEU A 33 -2.07 -4.70 -5.25
CA LEU A 33 -1.20 -5.31 -4.25
C LEU A 33 -1.74 -6.67 -3.86
N ARG A 34 -0.84 -7.61 -3.58
CA ARG A 34 -1.16 -8.90 -2.96
C ARG A 34 -0.78 -8.85 -1.50
N ILE A 35 -1.77 -9.07 -0.64
CA ILE A 35 -1.61 -9.11 0.81
C ILE A 35 -2.25 -10.42 1.29
N THR A 36 -1.59 -11.09 2.22
CA THR A 36 -2.14 -12.26 2.92
C THR A 36 -2.25 -11.89 4.38
N ILE A 37 -3.41 -12.13 4.98
CA ILE A 37 -3.72 -11.80 6.37
C ILE A 37 -4.07 -13.11 7.07
N GLY A 38 -3.39 -13.40 8.17
CA GLY A 38 -3.57 -14.62 8.95
C GLY A 38 -4.37 -14.42 10.23
N THR A 39 -4.49 -13.20 10.76
CA THR A 39 -5.20 -12.93 12.02
C THR A 39 -6.09 -11.67 11.97
N PRO A 40 -7.09 -11.55 12.87
CA PRO A 40 -7.88 -10.33 13.01
C PRO A 40 -7.04 -9.09 13.34
N GLU A 41 -5.99 -9.24 14.15
CA GLU A 41 -5.08 -8.16 14.54
C GLU A 41 -4.34 -7.61 13.32
N GLN A 42 -3.82 -8.50 12.46
CA GLN A 42 -3.19 -8.10 11.20
C GLN A 42 -4.18 -7.40 10.25
N THR A 43 -5.45 -7.81 10.26
CA THR A 43 -6.51 -7.10 9.52
C THR A 43 -6.66 -5.67 10.02
N ARG A 44 -6.71 -5.49 11.35
CA ARG A 44 -6.84 -4.19 11.98
C ARG A 44 -5.65 -3.29 11.67
N GLU A 45 -4.43 -3.81 11.81
CA GLU A 45 -3.19 -3.09 11.47
C GLU A 45 -3.19 -2.62 10.00
N LEU A 46 -3.62 -3.48 9.07
CA LEU A 46 -3.72 -3.12 7.66
C LEU A 46 -4.74 -1.98 7.44
N VAL A 47 -5.91 -2.07 8.07
CA VAL A 47 -6.96 -1.05 7.94
C VAL A 47 -6.48 0.28 8.50
N ASP A 48 -5.87 0.28 9.68
CA ASP A 48 -5.40 1.50 10.34
C ASP A 48 -4.24 2.15 9.57
N ALA A 49 -3.30 1.36 9.07
CA ALA A 49 -2.25 1.85 8.17
C ALA A 49 -2.81 2.43 6.87
N SER A 50 -3.81 1.76 6.27
CA SER A 50 -4.45 2.25 5.04
C SER A 50 -5.16 3.58 5.26
N ARG A 51 -5.86 3.74 6.38
CA ARG A 51 -6.48 5.00 6.79
C ARG A 51 -5.44 6.10 7.01
N ALA A 52 -4.31 5.78 7.62
CA ALA A 52 -3.22 6.73 7.80
C ALA A 52 -2.65 7.21 6.46
N ILE A 53 -2.39 6.30 5.53
CA ILE A 53 -1.92 6.61 4.16
C ILE A 53 -2.90 7.52 3.43
N LEU A 54 -4.20 7.24 3.54
CA LEU A 54 -5.25 8.04 2.89
C LEU A 54 -5.32 9.49 3.40
N ARG A 55 -4.89 9.76 4.63
CA ARG A 55 -4.82 11.11 5.20
C ARG A 55 -3.55 11.87 4.82
N GLU A 56 -2.50 11.19 4.35
CA GLU A 56 -1.27 11.86 3.95
C GLU A 56 -1.52 12.76 2.73
N PRO A 57 -0.99 14.00 2.69
CA PRO A 57 -1.13 14.85 1.52
C PRO A 57 -0.49 14.18 0.31
N ALA A 58 -1.09 14.37 -0.87
CA ALA A 58 -0.46 13.99 -2.13
C ALA A 58 0.68 14.96 -2.44
N ARG A 59 1.78 14.84 -1.69
CA ARG A 59 2.99 15.61 -1.96
C ARG A 59 3.55 15.06 -3.29
N ARG A 60 3.74 15.94 -4.28
CA ARG A 60 4.47 15.59 -5.51
C ARG A 60 5.84 15.08 -5.09
N LEU A 61 6.08 13.78 -5.24
CA LEU A 61 7.43 13.25 -5.25
C LEU A 61 8.09 13.84 -6.49
N HIS A 62 8.95 14.84 -6.30
CA HIS A 62 9.91 15.22 -7.33
C HIS A 62 10.82 14.00 -7.47
N VAL A 63 10.70 13.30 -8.59
CA VAL A 63 11.65 12.26 -8.97
C VAL A 63 12.82 13.01 -9.58
N SER A 64 13.95 13.01 -8.88
CA SER A 64 15.26 13.35 -9.43
C SER A 64 15.68 12.32 -10.48
#